data_AF-A0A937VWT8-F1
#
_entry.id   AF-A0A937VWT8-F1
#
_cell.length_a   1.000
_cell.length_b   1.000
_cell.length_c   1.000
_cell.angle_alpha   90.00
_cell.angle_beta   90.00
_cell.angle_gamma   90.00
#
_symmetry.space_group_name_H-M   'P 1'
#
loop_
_entity.id
_entity.type
_entity.pdbx_description
1 polymer ?
#
loop_
_entity_poly.entity_id
_entity_poly.type
_entity_poly.pdbx_seq_one_letter_code
_entity_poly.pdbx_strand_id
1 'polypeptide(L)' 'MNRFIKVGKAAEFLGVSIQTLRRWELAGILLPHKKTKGMTRYYDKNKLLGLKIQETDLTIAYARVSSHDQKEDLTR' A
#
# COMPACT_ATOMS: atom_id res chain seq x y z
N MET A 1 -24.35 -5.95 4.64
CA MET A 1 -22.90 -5.91 4.99
C MET A 1 -22.44 -4.45 5.02
N ASN A 2 -21.62 -4.06 6.01
CA ASN A 2 -21.20 -2.66 6.15
C ASN A 2 -20.21 -2.27 5.03
N ARG A 3 -20.61 -1.34 4.15
CA ARG A 3 -19.83 -0.90 2.98
C ARG A 3 -18.50 -0.24 3.35
N PHE A 4 -18.45 0.41 4.52
CA PHE A 4 -17.28 1.14 4.99
C PHE A 4 -16.58 0.42 6.14
N ILE A 5 -15.27 0.29 6.03
CA ILE A 5 -14.43 -0.37 7.03
C ILE A 5 -13.35 0.59 7.55
N LYS A 6 -13.01 0.47 8.83
CA LYS A 6 -11.92 1.26 9.46
C LYS A 6 -10.57 0.83 8.88
N VAL A 7 -9.57 1.70 9.02
CA VAL A 7 -8.19 1.46 8.54
C VAL A 7 -7.60 0.10 8.95
N GLY A 8 -7.87 -0.38 10.18
CA GLY A 8 -7.39 -1.70 10.64
C GLY A 8 -7.96 -2.86 9.81
N LYS A 9 -9.29 -2.90 9.66
CA LYS A 9 -9.95 -3.90 8.79
C LYS A 9 -9.55 -3.75 7.32
N ALA A 10 -9.30 -2.53 6.85
CA ALA A 10 -8.83 -2.31 5.48
C ALA A 10 -7.42 -2.87 5.25
N ALA A 11 -6.53 -2.71 6.25
CA ALA A 11 -5.16 -3.22 6.20
C ALA A 11 -5.14 -4.75 6.18
N GLU A 12 -5.93 -5.36 7.07
CA GLU A 12 -6.15 -6.82 7.12
C GLU A 12 -6.73 -7.34 5.80
N PHE A 13 -7.75 -6.67 5.25
CA PHE A 13 -8.38 -7.05 3.99
C PHE A 13 -7.43 -7.02 2.79
N LEU A 14 -6.44 -6.12 2.80
CA LEU A 14 -5.45 -5.97 1.73
C LEU A 14 -4.14 -6.74 2.01
N GLY A 15 -4.00 -7.38 3.18
CA GLY A 15 -2.76 -8.05 3.57
C GLY A 15 -1.55 -7.12 3.78
N VAL A 16 -1.79 -5.85 4.10
CA VAL A 16 -0.72 -4.85 4.32
C VAL A 16 -0.78 -4.27 5.72
N SER A 17 0.28 -3.57 6.15
CA SER A 17 0.26 -2.84 7.43
C SER A 17 -0.58 -1.56 7.35
N ILE A 18 -1.07 -1.09 8.50
CA ILE A 18 -1.75 0.22 8.62
C ILE A 18 -0.84 1.36 8.14
N GLN A 19 0.48 1.26 8.37
CA GLN A 19 1.44 2.26 7.89
C GLN A 19 1.52 2.28 6.37
N THR A 20 1.43 1.12 5.69
CA THR A 20 1.38 1.07 4.23
C THR A 20 0.16 1.82 3.69
N LEU A 21 -1.02 1.65 4.29
CA LEU A 21 -2.20 2.45 3.90
C LEU A 21 -2.00 3.96 4.10
N ARG A 22 -1.32 4.38 5.18
CA ARG A 22 -0.99 5.80 5.40
C ARG A 22 -0.01 6.32 4.36
N ARG A 23 1.00 5.52 3.98
CA ARG A 23 1.96 5.87 2.92
C ARG A 23 1.26 5.98 1.57
N TRP A 24 0.36 5.06 1.23
CA TRP A 24 -0.43 5.14 0.00
C TRP A 24 -1.36 6.34 -0.04
N GLU A 25 -1.92 6.73 1.10
CA GLU A 25 -2.66 7.98 1.19
C GLU A 25 -1.78 9.21 0.93
N LEU A 26 -0.60 9.27 1.56
CA LEU A 26 0.36 10.37 1.35
C LEU A 26 0.85 10.43 -0.11
N ALA A 27 1.04 9.27 -0.73
CA ALA A 27 1.43 9.15 -2.13
C ALA A 27 0.27 9.35 -3.12
N GLY A 28 -0.97 9.53 -2.63
CA GLY A 28 -2.17 9.68 -3.47
C GLY A 28 -2.65 8.39 -4.16
N ILE A 29 -2.04 7.24 -3.86
CA ILE A 29 -2.35 5.93 -4.44
C ILE A 29 -3.70 5.42 -3.93
N LEU A 30 -3.98 5.62 -2.63
CA LEU A 30 -5.23 5.17 -2.01
C LEU A 30 -5.75 6.20 -1.00
N LEU A 31 -6.85 6.84 -1.35
CA LEU A 31 -7.50 7.83 -0.49
C LEU A 31 -8.63 7.20 0.35
N PRO A 32 -8.75 7.55 1.64
CA PRO A 32 -9.88 7.14 2.45
C PRO A 32 -11.16 7.80 1.93
N HIS A 33 -12.28 7.09 2.04
CA HIS A 33 -13.58 7.61 1.61
C HIS A 33 -14.09 8.73 2.53
N LYS A 34 -13.83 8.61 3.84
CA LYS A 34 -14.12 9.67 4.81
C LYS A 34 -13.12 9.66 5.96
N LYS A 35 -12.94 10.85 6.53
CA LYS A 35 -12.23 11.07 7.80
C LYS A 35 -13.22 11.65 8.81
N THR A 36 -13.26 11.11 10.02
CA THR A 36 -14.03 11.73 11.11
C THR A 36 -13.25 12.91 11.70
N LYS A 37 -13.92 13.73 12.54
CA LYS A 37 -13.25 14.81 13.30
C LYS A 37 -12.07 14.29 14.14
N GLY A 38 -12.18 13.08 14.68
CA GLY A 38 -11.09 12.38 15.37
C GLY A 38 -10.09 11.68 14.44
N MET A 39 -9.93 12.14 13.19
CA MET A 39 -8.98 11.62 12.18
C MET A 39 -9.09 10.11 11.84
N THR A 40 -10.21 9.46 12.20
CA THR A 40 -10.40 8.04 11.87
C THR A 40 -10.75 7.90 10.39
N ARG A 41 -9.98 7.07 9.68
CA ARG A 41 -10.15 6.80 8.25
C ARG A 41 -11.08 5.62 8.01
N TYR A 42 -11.97 5.78 7.05
CA TYR A 42 -12.86 4.74 6.57
C TYR A 42 -12.68 4.53 5.08
N TYR A 43 -12.62 3.26 4.67
CA TYR A 43 -12.44 2.84 3.29
C TYR A 43 -13.69 2.12 2.78
N ASP A 44 -14.04 2.34 1.51
CA ASP A 44 -15.10 1.59 0.83
C ASP A 44 -14.56 0.23 0.40
N LYS A 45 -15.18 -0.85 0.88
CA LYS A 45 -14.73 -2.23 0.60
C LYS A 45 -14.70 -2.53 -0.90
N ASN A 46 -15.62 -1.97 -1.68
CA ASN A 46 -15.68 -2.20 -3.12
C ASN A 46 -14.52 -1.52 -3.86
N LYS A 47 -14.07 -0.35 -3.38
CA LYS A 47 -12.87 0.31 -3.92
C LYS A 47 -11.59 -0.48 -3.61
N LEU A 48 -11.53 -1.11 -2.42
CA LEU A 48 -10.39 -1.96 -2.05
C LEU A 48 -10.32 -3.24 -2.87
N LEU A 49 -11.47 -3.84 -3.21
CA LEU A 49 -11.54 -5.01 -4.11
C LEU A 49 -10.97 -4.72 -5.50
N GLY A 50 -11.21 -3.52 -6.03
CA GLY A 50 -10.66 -3.08 -7.32
C GLY A 50 -9.16 -2.77 -7.28
N LEU A 51 -8.59 -2.59 -6.09
CA LEU A 51 -7.15 -2.37 -5.86
C LEU A 51 -6.39 -3.67 -5.68
N LYS A 52 -6.95 -4.83 -6.06
CA LYS A 52 -6.18 -6.08 -6.09
C LYS A 52 -4.86 -5.76 -6.77
N ILE A 53 -3.80 -5.79 -5.95
CA ILE A 53 -2.43 -5.75 -6.40
C ILE A 53 -2.41 -6.84 -7.43
N GLN A 54 -2.25 -6.49 -8.71
CA GLN A 54 -2.12 -7.50 -9.74
C GLN A 54 -0.99 -8.37 -9.24
N GLU A 55 -1.26 -9.65 -9.01
CA GLU A 55 -0.20 -10.63 -8.90
C GLU A 55 0.45 -10.60 -10.27
N THR A 56 1.47 -9.78 -10.38
CA THR A 56 2.23 -9.68 -11.59
C THR A 56 3.09 -10.92 -11.64
N ASP A 57 3.01 -11.70 -12.71
CA ASP A 57 4.00 -12.74 -13.03
C ASP A 57 5.39 -12.14 -13.35
N LEU A 58 5.61 -10.88 -12.98
CA LEU A 58 6.86 -10.15 -13.11
C LEU A 58 7.89 -10.73 -12.14
N THR A 59 8.85 -11.46 -12.69
CA THR A 59 10.09 -11.81 -12.00
C THR A 59 10.91 -10.54 -11.78
N ILE A 60 10.90 -10.02 -10.56
CA ILE A 60 11.71 -8.86 -10.17
C ILE A 60 13.04 -9.36 -9.61
N ALA A 61 14.14 -9.11 -10.34
CA ALA A 61 15.49 -9.32 -9.81
C ALA A 61 15.86 -8.12 -8.91
N TYR A 62 16.07 -8.37 -7.62
CA TYR A 62 16.58 -7.39 -6.67
C TYR A 62 18.01 -7.72 -6.30
N ALA A 63 18.94 -6.80 -6.60
CA ALA A 63 20.34 -6.87 -6.20
C ALA A 63 20.68 -5.72 -5.25
N ARG A 64 21.46 -6.00 -4.21
CA ARG A 64 22.02 -4.99 -3.31
C ARG A 64 23.52 -5.14 -3.22
N VAL A 65 24.22 -4.02 -3.08
CA VAL A 65 25.67 -3.99 -2.86
C VAL A 65 25.99 -3.82 -1.37
N SER A 66 27.20 -4.19 -0.97
CA SER A 66 27.65 -4.13 0.43
C SER A 66 28.14 -2.74 0.84
N SER A 67 28.71 -1.97 -0.09
CA SER A 67 29.12 -0.58 0.12
C SER A 67 28.51 0.34 -0.92
N HIS A 68 28.44 1.64 -0.62
CA HIS A 68 27.90 2.64 -1.55
C HIS A 68 28.73 2.73 -2.83
N ASP A 69 30.05 2.58 -2.72
CA ASP A 69 31.00 2.71 -3.83
C ASP A 69 30.78 1.64 -4.91
N GLN A 70 30.25 0.47 -4.55
CA GLN A 70 29.91 -0.62 -5.47
C GLN A 70 28.66 -0.33 -6.32
N LYS A 71 27.99 0.81 -6.14
CA LYS A 71 26.76 1.13 -6.86
C LYS A 71 26.99 1.26 -8.37
N GLU A 72 28.17 1.70 -8.79
CA GLU A 72 28.54 1.79 -10.22
C GLU A 72 28.63 0.41 -10.88
N ASP A 73 28.91 -0.65 -10.13
CA ASP A 73 28.97 -2.02 -10.66
C ASP A 73 27.59 -2.52 -11.15
N LEU A 74 26.50 -1.87 -10.71
CA LEU A 74 25.12 -2.22 -11.08
C LEU A 74 24.67 -1.62 -12.43
N THR A 75 25.42 -0.70 -13.04
CA THR A 75 24.99 0.02 -14.25
C THR A 75 25.43 -0.64 -15.57
N ARG A 76 25.68 -1.96 -15.58
CA ARG A 76 26.13 -2.71 -16.76
C ARG A 76 24.99 -3.20 -17.64
#